data_AF-D7FYQ3-F1
#
_entry.id   AF-D7FYQ3-F1
#
_cell.length_a   1.000
_cell.length_b   1.000
_cell.length_c   1.000
_cell.angle_alpha   90.00
_cell.angle_beta   90.00
_cell.angle_gamma   90.00
#
_symmetry.space_group_name_H-M   'P 1'
#
loop_
_entity.id
_entity.type
_entity.pdbx_description
1 polymer ?
#
loop_
_entity_poly.entity_id
_entity_poly.type
_entity_poly.pdbx_seq_one_letter_code
_entity_poly.pdbx_strand_id
1 'polypeptide(L)'
;MHTQNMGDFLESGLLEPAAAPLVRREVQSLCLELRPEAISLTDAWQFTDKYLSSALGRSDGRVYPALMEAAMAEPLNATDVAPSITSIRELIGVRPNPRL
;
A
#
# COMPACT_ATOMS: atom_id res chain seq x y z
N MET A 1 2.65 -17.14 2.19
CA MET A 1 2.93 -17.18 0.74
C MET A 1 2.20 -18.38 0.15
N HIS A 2 1.25 -18.15 -0.73
CA HIS A 2 0.25 -19.13 -1.16
C HIS A 2 0.58 -19.64 -2.58
N THR A 3 0.73 -20.96 -2.74
CA THR A 3 0.86 -21.62 -4.05
C THR A 3 -0.54 -21.81 -4.62
N GLN A 4 -0.96 -20.88 -5.49
CA GLN A 4 -2.36 -20.66 -5.89
C GLN A 4 -3.13 -21.90 -6.33
N ASN A 5 -2.50 -22.82 -7.08
CA ASN A 5 -3.20 -23.97 -7.68
C ASN A 5 -2.73 -25.32 -7.11
N MET A 6 -2.17 -25.37 -5.90
CA MET A 6 -1.61 -26.61 -5.34
C MET A 6 -2.65 -27.74 -5.22
N GLY A 7 -3.93 -27.42 -5.01
CA GLY A 7 -5.00 -28.41 -4.96
C GLY A 7 -5.13 -29.20 -6.25
N ASP A 8 -5.27 -28.52 -7.38
CA ASP A 8 -5.43 -29.13 -8.71
C ASP A 8 -4.28 -30.09 -9.06
N PHE A 9 -3.03 -29.73 -8.71
CA PHE A 9 -1.87 -30.58 -8.97
C PHE A 9 -1.83 -31.85 -8.10
N LEU A 10 -2.37 -31.78 -6.88
CA LEU A 10 -2.48 -32.93 -5.99
C LEU A 10 -3.63 -33.84 -6.42
N GLU A 11 -4.78 -33.27 -6.77
CA GLU A 11 -5.97 -34.01 -7.20
C GLU A 11 -5.76 -34.74 -8.53
N SER A 12 -5.04 -34.12 -9.47
CA SER A 12 -4.67 -34.74 -10.75
C SER A 12 -3.58 -35.82 -10.61
N GLY A 13 -2.98 -35.97 -9.43
CA GLY A 13 -1.85 -36.90 -9.20
C GLY A 13 -0.54 -36.48 -9.86
N LEU A 14 -0.45 -35.25 -10.40
CA LEU A 14 0.77 -34.71 -10.99
C LEU A 14 1.84 -34.40 -9.94
N LEU A 15 1.42 -34.09 -8.71
CA LEU A 15 2.31 -33.91 -7.56
C LEU A 15 1.94 -34.86 -6.43
N GLU A 16 2.95 -35.41 -5.79
CA GLU A 16 2.76 -36.10 -4.52
C GLU A 16 2.54 -35.10 -3.38
N PRO A 17 1.70 -35.43 -2.37
CA PRO A 17 1.47 -34.56 -1.21
C PRO A 17 2.75 -34.14 -0.48
N ALA A 18 3.79 -34.99 -0.50
CA ALA A 18 5.09 -34.71 0.10
C ALA A 18 5.89 -33.62 -0.65
N ALA A 19 5.61 -33.39 -1.94
CA ALA A 19 6.27 -32.35 -2.73
C ALA A 19 5.72 -30.94 -2.45
N ALA A 20 4.44 -30.82 -2.06
CA ALA A 20 3.80 -29.54 -1.75
C ALA A 20 4.57 -28.68 -0.71
N PRO A 21 5.04 -29.20 0.44
CA PRO A 21 5.86 -28.43 1.37
C PRO A 21 7.22 -28.04 0.79
N LEU A 22 7.84 -28.89 -0.06
CA LEU A 22 9.11 -28.57 -0.72
C LEU A 22 8.94 -27.38 -1.67
N VAL A 23 7.92 -27.39 -2.52
CA VAL A 23 7.62 -26.27 -3.43
C VAL A 23 7.42 -24.97 -2.64
N ARG A 24 6.66 -25.00 -1.55
CA ARG A 24 6.46 -23.82 -0.69
C ARG A 24 7.77 -23.31 -0.10
N ARG A 25 8.67 -24.21 0.31
CA ARG A 25 9.99 -23.86 0.84
C ARG A 25 10.87 -23.24 -0.23
N GLU A 26 10.93 -23.84 -1.41
CA GLU A 26 11.77 -23.31 -2.51
C GLU A 26 11.29 -21.93 -2.95
N VAL A 27 9.99 -21.72 -3.04
CA VAL A 27 9.40 -20.41 -3.33
C VAL A 27 9.82 -19.36 -2.28
N GLN A 28 9.86 -19.71 -1.00
CA GLN A 28 10.38 -18.81 0.05
C GLN A 28 11.88 -18.56 -0.09
N SER A 29 12.66 -19.59 -0.42
CA SER A 29 14.10 -19.48 -0.66
C SER A 29 14.40 -18.52 -1.80
N LEU A 30 13.71 -18.66 -2.92
CA LEU A 30 13.84 -17.76 -4.07
C LEU A 30 13.44 -16.32 -3.73
N CYS A 31 12.41 -16.10 -2.91
CA CYS A 31 12.08 -14.76 -2.42
C CYS A 31 13.17 -14.15 -1.54
N LEU A 32 13.90 -14.96 -0.77
CA LEU A 32 15.05 -14.48 0.01
C LEU A 32 16.23 -14.14 -0.91
N GLU A 33 16.48 -14.97 -1.92
CA GLU A 33 17.52 -14.77 -2.92
C GLU A 33 17.29 -13.51 -3.75
N LEU A 34 16.05 -13.24 -4.17
CA LEU A 34 15.70 -12.06 -4.97
C LEU A 34 15.60 -10.76 -4.15
N ARG A 35 15.48 -10.84 -2.82
CA ARG A 35 15.25 -9.67 -1.96
C ARG A 35 16.29 -8.55 -2.13
N PRO A 36 17.61 -8.81 -2.19
CA PRO A 36 18.62 -7.76 -2.38
C PRO A 36 18.44 -6.99 -3.68
N GLU A 37 17.96 -7.66 -4.73
CA GLU A 37 17.77 -7.10 -6.08
C GLU A 37 16.37 -6.54 -6.30
N ALA A 38 15.45 -6.65 -5.34
CA ALA A 38 14.05 -6.30 -5.52
C ALA A 38 13.86 -4.84 -5.97
N ILE A 39 14.65 -3.91 -5.43
CA ILE A 39 14.61 -2.48 -5.80
C ILE A 39 15.14 -2.29 -7.23
N SER A 40 16.29 -2.87 -7.56
CA SER A 40 16.88 -2.74 -8.90
C SER A 40 16.02 -3.36 -9.99
N LEU A 41 15.36 -4.48 -9.70
CA LEU A 41 14.40 -5.12 -10.61
C LEU A 41 13.18 -4.24 -10.86
N THR A 42 12.70 -3.49 -9.86
CA THR A 42 11.62 -2.52 -10.06
C THR A 42 12.11 -1.26 -10.78
N ASP A 43 13.32 -0.79 -10.49
CA ASP A 43 13.91 0.40 -11.11
C ASP A 43 14.23 0.21 -12.60
N ALA A 44 14.48 -1.04 -13.03
CA ALA A 44 14.77 -1.39 -14.43
C ALA A 44 13.64 -1.01 -15.41
N TRP A 45 12.40 -0.82 -14.91
CA TRP A 45 11.27 -0.36 -15.71
C TRP A 45 11.30 1.15 -16.01
N GLN A 46 12.15 1.90 -15.30
CA GLN A 46 12.38 3.33 -15.50
C GLN A 46 11.11 4.20 -15.45
N PHE A 47 10.17 3.86 -14.56
CA PHE A 47 9.00 4.70 -14.33
C PHE A 47 9.42 6.02 -13.67
N THR A 48 8.99 7.14 -14.26
CA THR A 48 9.20 8.47 -13.66
C THR A 48 8.21 8.70 -12.52
N ASP A 49 8.57 9.52 -11.53
CA ASP A 49 7.67 9.87 -10.42
C ASP A 49 6.35 10.49 -10.91
N LYS A 50 6.38 11.22 -12.03
CA LYS A 50 5.17 11.77 -12.67
C LYS A 50 4.27 10.67 -13.23
N TYR A 51 4.85 9.65 -13.84
CA TYR A 51 4.10 8.52 -14.39
C TYR A 51 3.54 7.62 -13.28
N LEU A 52 4.36 7.33 -12.26
CA LEU A 52 3.98 6.48 -11.13
C LEU A 52 2.98 7.18 -10.20
N SER A 53 3.05 8.51 -10.10
CA SER A 53 2.12 9.37 -9.35
C SER A 53 1.82 8.86 -7.93
N SER A 54 2.85 8.37 -7.24
CA SER A 54 2.73 7.73 -5.93
C SER A 54 3.64 8.39 -4.91
N ALA A 55 3.06 8.90 -3.83
CA ALA A 55 3.83 9.45 -2.70
C ALA A 55 4.65 8.36 -1.97
N LEU A 56 4.16 7.12 -1.92
CA LEU A 56 4.86 5.97 -1.34
C LEU A 56 5.98 5.44 -2.23
N GLY A 57 5.78 5.50 -3.55
CA GLY A 57 6.69 4.92 -4.55
C GLY A 57 7.71 5.90 -5.10
N ARG A 58 8.00 7.01 -4.41
CA ARG A 58 8.94 8.02 -4.90
C ARG A 58 10.35 7.48 -5.07
N SER A 59 10.96 7.81 -6.20
CA SER A 59 12.33 7.43 -6.55
C SER A 59 13.40 7.93 -5.56
N ASP A 60 13.17 9.07 -4.91
CA ASP A 60 14.10 9.68 -3.94
C ASP A 60 13.98 9.13 -2.51
N GLY A 61 13.06 8.20 -2.26
CA GLY A 61 12.81 7.61 -0.95
C GLY A 61 12.26 8.57 0.10
N ARG A 62 11.93 9.82 -0.25
CA ARG A 62 11.42 10.84 0.69
C ARG A 62 9.91 10.69 0.92
N VAL A 63 9.52 9.52 1.40
CA VAL A 63 8.12 9.10 1.52
C VAL A 63 7.32 9.94 2.51
N TYR A 64 7.82 10.14 3.74
CA TYR A 64 7.04 10.82 4.77
C TYR A 64 6.73 12.30 4.46
N PRO A 65 7.70 13.12 4.00
CA PRO A 65 7.39 14.48 3.57
C PRO A 65 6.40 14.50 2.40
N ALA A 66 6.56 13.61 1.41
CA ALA A 66 5.67 13.56 0.27
C ALA A 66 4.23 13.16 0.62
N LEU A 67 4.06 12.23 1.57
CA LEU A 67 2.73 11.89 2.09
C LEU A 67 2.09 13.08 2.81
N MET A 68 2.87 13.82 3.59
CA MET A 68 2.40 15.01 4.28
C MET A 68 1.98 16.10 3.28
N GLU A 69 2.83 16.38 2.28
CA GLU A 69 2.53 17.33 1.21
C GLU A 69 1.26 16.94 0.46
N ALA A 70 1.10 15.66 0.11
CA ALA A 70 -0.10 15.15 -0.55
C ALA A 70 -1.35 15.31 0.33
N ALA A 71 -1.25 15.01 1.62
CA ALA A 71 -2.37 15.20 2.55
C ALA A 71 -2.73 16.67 2.71
N MET A 72 -1.75 17.57 2.85
CA MET A 72 -1.98 19.01 2.97
C MET A 72 -2.58 19.63 1.70
N ALA A 73 -2.26 19.08 0.53
CA ALA A 73 -2.80 19.54 -0.76
C ALA A 73 -4.24 19.09 -1.03
N GLU A 74 -4.79 18.16 -0.25
CA GLU A 74 -6.15 17.68 -0.42
C GLU A 74 -7.16 18.82 -0.21
N PRO A 75 -8.12 19.05 -1.13
CA PRO A 75 -9.10 20.13 -1.01
C PRO A 75 -9.87 20.17 0.32
N LEU A 76 -10.08 19.02 0.96
CA LEU A 76 -10.74 18.94 2.27
C LEU A 76 -9.97 19.68 3.38
N ASN A 77 -8.65 19.80 3.24
CA ASN A 77 -7.76 20.44 4.20
C ASN A 77 -7.49 21.92 3.88
N ALA A 78 -8.21 22.52 2.91
CA ALA A 78 -8.06 23.92 2.56
C ALA A 78 -8.53 24.89 3.67
N THR A 79 -9.35 24.42 4.61
CA THR A 79 -9.85 25.20 5.75
C THR A 79 -9.73 24.39 7.04
N ASP A 80 -9.30 25.03 8.12
CA ASP A 80 -9.16 24.39 9.44
C ASP A 80 -10.48 23.82 9.99
N VAL A 81 -11.60 24.43 9.63
CA VAL A 81 -12.94 24.00 10.04
C VAL A 81 -13.71 23.59 8.79
N ALA A 82 -14.00 22.30 8.65
CA ALA A 82 -14.79 21.79 7.54
C ALA A 82 -16.21 22.42 7.53
N PRO A 83 -16.79 22.71 6.36
CA PRO A 83 -18.13 23.30 6.27
C PRO A 83 -19.22 22.49 6.97
N SER A 84 -19.06 21.17 7.03
CA SER A 84 -19.99 20.25 7.70
C SER A 84 -19.98 20.36 9.23
N ILE A 85 -18.97 20.99 9.83
CA ILE A 85 -18.90 21.16 11.30
C ILE A 85 -20.08 21.98 11.82
N THR A 86 -20.64 22.92 11.04
CA THR A 86 -21.83 23.68 11.45
C THR A 86 -23.03 22.75 11.67
N SER A 87 -23.32 21.87 10.71
CA SER A 87 -24.42 20.89 10.82
C SER A 87 -24.16 19.86 11.93
N ILE A 88 -22.90 19.44 12.12
CA ILE A 88 -22.53 18.54 13.22
C ILE A 88 -22.76 19.21 14.58
N ARG A 89 -22.38 20.49 14.74
CA ARG A 89 -22.58 21.25 15.98
C ARG A 89 -24.06 21.37 16.37
N GLU A 90 -24.94 21.60 15.40
CA GLU A 90 -26.39 21.61 15.60
C GLU A 90 -26.90 20.25 16.08
N LEU A 91 -26.43 19.16 15.45
CA LEU A 91 -26.84 17.80 15.81
C LEU A 91 -26.42 17.41 17.24
N ILE A 92 -25.22 17.79 17.67
CA ILE A 92 -24.67 17.44 18.99
C ILE A 92 -25.10 18.42 20.10
N GLY A 93 -25.88 19.46 19.79
CA GLY A 93 -26.38 20.44 20.77
C GLY A 93 -25.30 21.32 21.42
N VAL A 94 -24.11 21.43 20.81
CA VAL A 94 -23.03 22.29 21.32
C VAL A 94 -23.30 23.74 20.91
N ARG A 95 -23.52 24.62 21.90
CA ARG A 95 -23.73 26.06 21.64
C ARG A 95 -22.42 26.69 21.11
N PRO A 96 -22.50 27.63 20.16
CA PRO A 96 -21.32 28.33 19.66
C PRO A 96 -20.61 29.07 20.80
N ASN A 97 -19.27 28.90 20.88
CA ASN A 97 -18.42 29.66 21.80
C ASN A 97 -18.12 31.02 21.16
N PRO A 98 -18.53 32.16 21.75
CA PRO A 98 -18.39 33.49 21.15
C PRO A 98 -16.95 34.04 21.14
N ARG A 99 -15.94 33.21 21.41
CA ARG A 99 -14.52 33.61 21.54
C ARG A 99 -13.60 33.05 20.45
N LEU A 100 -14.15 32.43 19.41
CA LEU A 100 -13.44 32.05 18.18
C LEU A 100 -14.18 32.62 16.98
#